data_AF-A0A644YNT1-F1
#
_entry.id   AF-A0A644YNT1-F1
#
_cell.length_a   1.000
_cell.length_b   1.000
_cell.length_c   1.000
_cell.angle_alpha   90.00
_cell.angle_beta   90.00
_cell.angle_gamma   90.00
#
_symmetry.space_group_name_H-M   'P 1'
#
loop_
_entity.id
_entity.type
_entity.pdbx_description
1 polymer ?
#
loop_
_entity_poly.entity_id
_entity_poly.type
_entity_poly.pdbx_seq_one_letter_code
_entity_poly.pdbx_strand_id
1 'polypeptide(L)' 'MKEQGIGYGSINHPVDRDPCCGFNGIIGDSCPKCGRSEEEGPHFQRIRRITGYLVGDMSKWNDAKTTEEHDRVKHSMDLE' A
#
# COMPACT_ATOMS: atom_id res chain seq x y z
N MET A 1 20.73 6.21 -8.00
CA MET A 1 19.99 7.29 -8.72
C MET A 1 20.92 8.38 -9.22
N LYS A 2 21.72 9.03 -8.36
CA LYS A 2 22.68 10.09 -8.73
C LYS A 2 23.63 9.74 -9.89
N GLU A 3 24.29 8.58 -9.83
CA GLU A 3 25.25 8.13 -10.87
C GLU A 3 24.58 7.86 -12.22
N GLN A 4 23.27 7.62 -12.23
CA GLN A 4 22.47 7.42 -13.44
C GLN A 4 21.80 8.73 -13.91
N GLY A 5 22.18 9.88 -13.35
CA GLY A 5 21.61 11.18 -13.72
C GLY A 5 20.15 11.40 -13.29
N ILE A 6 19.59 10.56 -12.40
CA ILE A 6 18.20 10.69 -11.96
C ILE A 6 18.12 11.66 -10.77
N GLY A 7 17.50 12.82 -11.00
CA GLY A 7 17.39 13.92 -10.01
C GLY A 7 16.27 13.77 -8.98
N TYR A 8 15.25 12.95 -9.25
CA TYR A 8 14.18 12.65 -8.30
C TYR A 8 13.68 11.22 -8.52
N GLY A 9 13.44 10.50 -7.42
CA GLY A 9 12.86 9.18 -7.45
C GLY A 9 12.45 8.75 -6.05
N SER A 10 11.53 7.79 -6.00
CA SER A 10 11.04 7.22 -4.74
C SER A 10 10.73 5.75 -4.96
N ILE A 11 10.99 4.93 -3.95
CA ILE A 11 10.58 3.53 -3.92
C ILE A 11 9.29 3.45 -3.11
N ASN A 12 8.27 2.81 -3.67
CA ASN A 12 7.01 2.59 -2.97
C ASN A 12 7.14 1.36 -2.06
N HIS A 13 6.95 1.57 -0.77
CA HIS A 13 6.75 0.49 0.20
C HIS A 13 5.26 0.43 0.56
N PRO A 14 4.61 -0.75 0.59
CA PRO A 14 3.24 -0.85 1.05
C PRO A 14 3.16 -0.44 2.52
N VAL A 15 2.26 0.49 2.83
CA VAL A 15 2.01 0.94 4.20
C VAL A 15 0.52 0.77 4.44
N ASP A 16 0.18 -0.10 5.38
CA ASP A 16 -1.18 -0.30 5.85
C ASP A 16 -1.26 0.01 7.34
N ARG A 17 -2.46 0.38 7.79
CA ARG A 17 -2.71 0.65 9.20
C ARG A 17 -3.95 -0.09 9.69
N ASP A 18 -3.80 -0.75 10.83
CA ASP A 18 -4.92 -1.28 11.57
C ASP A 18 -5.48 -0.21 12.53
N PRO A 19 -6.70 0.31 12.30
CA PRO A 19 -7.30 1.31 13.19
C PRO A 19 -7.66 0.78 14.60
N CYS A 20 -7.80 -0.54 14.77
CA CYS A 20 -8.17 -1.14 16.05
C CYS A 20 -6.99 -1.23 17.01
N CYS A 21 -5.85 -1.75 16.55
CA CYS A 21 -4.67 -1.96 17.40
C CYS A 21 -3.52 -0.98 17.14
N GLY A 22 -3.63 -0.14 16.11
CA GLY A 22 -2.64 0.85 15.72
C GLY A 22 -1.39 0.27 15.04
N PHE A 23 -1.43 -0.97 14.56
CA PHE A 23 -0.33 -1.53 13.77
C PHE A 23 -0.13 -0.70 12.49
N ASN A 24 1.14 -0.44 12.12
CA ASN A 24 1.52 0.19 10.88
C ASN A 24 2.60 -0.67 10.21
N GLY A 25 2.37 -1.07 8.96
CA GLY A 25 3.24 -1.97 8.23
C GLY A 25 2.48 -2.67 7.11
N ILE A 26 3.02 -3.76 6.58
CA ILE A 26 2.32 -4.56 5.57
C ILE A 26 1.29 -5.44 6.28
N ILE A 27 0.03 -5.36 5.87
CA ILE A 27 -1.04 -6.24 6.36
C ILE A 27 -1.50 -7.11 5.19
N GLY A 28 -1.55 -8.43 5.38
CA GLY A 28 -2.16 -9.35 4.41
C GLY A 28 -3.67 -9.45 4.65
N ASP A 29 -4.12 -10.68 4.88
CA ASP A 29 -5.51 -11.01 5.24
C ASP A 29 -5.79 -10.80 6.74
N SER A 30 -4.74 -10.76 7.57
CA SER A 30 -4.86 -10.60 9.02
C SER A 30 -3.79 -9.67 9.57
N CYS A 31 -4.15 -8.92 10.61
CA CYS A 31 -3.24 -7.99 11.26
C CYS A 31 -2.11 -8.75 12.00
N PRO A 32 -0.82 -8.48 11.72
CA PRO A 32 0.29 -9.16 12.39
C PRO A 32 0.39 -8.91 13.90
N LYS A 33 -0.25 -7.85 14.40
CA LYS A 33 -0.19 -7.45 15.81
C LYS A 33 -1.31 -8.04 16.65
N CYS A 34 -2.55 -7.97 16.19
CA CYS A 34 -3.72 -8.42 16.97
C CYS A 34 -4.42 -9.65 16.38
N GLY A 35 -4.01 -10.13 15.21
CA GLY A 35 -4.54 -11.34 14.59
C GLY A 35 -5.90 -11.20 13.91
N ARG A 36 -6.60 -10.07 14.09
CA ARG A 36 -7.92 -9.87 13.47
C ARG A 36 -7.82 -9.86 11.95
N SER A 37 -8.86 -10.36 11.31
CA SER A 37 -9.13 -10.18 9.90
C SER A 37 -9.82 -8.85 9.62
N GLU A 38 -9.95 -8.54 8.33
CA GLU A 38 -10.62 -7.33 7.85
C GLU A 38 -12.14 -7.35 8.15
N GLU A 39 -12.76 -8.53 8.29
CA GLU A 39 -14.20 -8.69 8.56
C GLU A 39 -14.58 -8.50 10.05
N GLU A 40 -13.62 -8.61 10.96
CA GLU A 40 -13.85 -8.56 12.41
C GLU A 40 -13.91 -7.12 12.98
N GLY A 41 -13.96 -6.10 12.11
CA GLY A 41 -14.03 -4.71 12.54
C GLY A 41 -13.90 -3.71 11.39
N PRO A 42 -13.50 -2.47 11.66
CA PRO A 42 -13.18 -1.50 10.60
C PRO A 42 -12.12 -2.04 9.65
N HIS A 43 -12.28 -1.73 8.36
CA HIS A 43 -11.33 -2.08 7.30
C HIS A 43 -9.92 -1.55 7.58
N PHE A 44 -8.91 -2.25 7.06
CA PHE A 44 -7.53 -1.80 7.14
C PHE A 44 -7.33 -0.58 6.24
N GLN A 45 -6.64 0.44 6.75
CA GLN A 45 -6.33 1.63 5.98
C GLN A 45 -5.14 1.34 5.07
N ARG A 46 -5.40 1.14 3.78
CA ARG A 46 -4.37 0.94 2.76
C ARG A 46 -3.84 2.31 2.31
N ILE A 47 -2.61 2.65 2.68
CA ILE A 47 -1.97 3.93 2.31
C ILE A 47 -1.10 3.69 1.08
N ARG A 48 -1.35 4.44 0.00
CA ARG A 48 -0.70 4.22 -1.29
C ARG A 48 -0.14 5.52 -1.85
N ARG A 49 1.06 5.43 -2.45
CA ARG A 49 1.61 6.47 -3.31
C ARG A 49 1.21 6.17 -4.74
N ILE A 50 0.31 6.99 -5.29
CA ILE A 50 -0.22 6.82 -6.65
C ILE A 50 0.33 7.93 -7.54
N THR A 51 0.07 9.20 -7.22
CA THR A 51 0.51 10.38 -8.00
C THR A 51 1.79 11.05 -7.48
N GLY A 52 2.62 10.32 -6.74
CA GLY A 52 3.91 10.82 -6.25
C GLY A 52 3.95 11.29 -4.80
N TYR A 53 2.85 11.17 -4.03
CA TYR A 53 2.81 11.33 -2.57
C TYR A 53 1.88 10.31 -1.92
N LEU A 54 2.09 10.04 -0.62
CA LEU A 54 1.19 9.20 0.18
C LEU A 54 -0.06 10.01 0.52
N VAL A 55 -1.22 9.40 0.34
CA VAL A 55 -2.52 9.98 0.72
C VAL A 55 -3.23 8.95 1.58
N GLY A 56 -3.79 9.42 2.71
CA GLY A 56 -4.50 8.69 3.76
C GLY A 56 -4.92 7.25 3.46
N ASP A 57 -6.21 6.94 3.61
CA ASP A 57 -6.74 5.66 3.13
C ASP A 57 -7.17 5.79 1.66
N MET A 58 -7.55 4.66 1.05
CA MET A 58 -7.98 4.63 -0.34
C MET A 58 -9.25 5.44 -0.62
N SER A 59 -10.03 5.84 0.40
CA SER A 59 -11.24 6.67 0.21
C SER A 59 -10.92 8.10 -0.27
N LYS A 60 -9.66 8.52 -0.18
CA LYS A 60 -9.20 9.84 -0.63
C LYS A 60 -8.85 9.90 -2.12
N TRP A 61 -8.81 8.75 -2.79
CA TRP A 61 -8.56 8.67 -4.22
C TRP A 61 -9.88 8.66 -5.01
N ASN A 62 -9.83 9.15 -6.25
CA ASN A 62 -10.96 9.03 -7.17
C ASN A 62 -10.99 7.63 -7.82
N ASP A 63 -12.10 7.31 -8.47
CA ASP A 63 -12.33 5.99 -9.07
C ASP A 63 -11.20 5.57 -10.01
N ALA A 64 -10.71 6.50 -10.85
CA ALA A 64 -9.62 6.22 -11.78
C ALA A 64 -8.32 5.80 -11.06
N LYS A 65 -7.99 6.41 -9.91
CA LYS A 65 -6.80 6.05 -9.12
C LYS A 65 -6.99 4.80 -8.28
N THR A 66 -8.21 4.54 -7.83
CA THR A 66 -8.55 3.27 -7.18
C THR A 66 -8.38 2.10 -8.15
N THR A 67 -8.88 2.23 -9.39
CA THR A 67 -8.68 1.22 -10.45
C THR A 67 -7.20 1.03 -10.78
N GLU A 68 -6.44 2.12 -10.93
CA GLU A 68 -4.99 2.04 -11.19
C GLU A 68 -4.24 1.24 -10.11
N GLU A 69 -4.63 1.38 -8.83
CA GLU A 69 -4.02 0.62 -7.73
C GLU A 69 -4.40 -0.86 -7.77
N HIS A 70 -5.68 -1.14 -8.03
CA HIS A 70 -6.20 -2.51 -8.15
C HIS A 70 -5.55 -3.29 -9.30
N ASP A 71 -5.26 -2.63 -10.42
CA ASP A 71 -4.66 -3.26 -11.61
C ASP A 71 -3.14 -3.47 -11.49
N ARG A 72 -2.53 -3.15 -10.34
CA ARG A 72 -1.09 -3.39 -10.11
C ARG A 72 -0.79 -4.88 -10.08
N VAL A 73 0.19 -5.29 -10.87
CA VAL A 73 0.67 -6.67 -10.93
C VAL A 73 1.98 -6.83 -10.15
N LYS A 74 2.20 -8.04 -9.61
CA LYS A 74 3.49 -8.42 -9.02
C LYS A 74 4.40 -8.89 -10.15
N HIS A 75 5.52 -8.22 -10.34
CA HIS A 75 6.55 -8.67 -11.25
C HIS A 75 7.47 -9.64 -10.49
N SER A 76 7.38 -10.93 -10.80
CA SER A 76 8.41 -11.91 -10.47
C SER A 76 9.42 -11.98 -11.62
N MET A 77 10.69 -12.25 -11.31
CA MET A 77 11.55 -12.84 -12.33
C MET A 77 11.15 -14.31 -12.42
N ASP A 78 10.64 -14.73 -13.58
CA ASP A 78 10.50 -16.15 -13.84
C ASP A 78 11.90 -16.74 -13.79
N LEU A 79 12.19 -17.50 -12.74
CA LEU A 79 13.40 -18.30 -12.67
C LEU A 79 13.16 -19.50 -13.57
N GLU A 80 13.71 -19.46 -14.78
CA GLU A 80 13.93 -20.67 -15.59
C GLU A 80 14.87 -21.64 -14.88
#